data_AF-W9H1Q3-F1
#
_entry.id   AF-W9H1Q3-F1
#
_cell.length_a   1.000
_cell.length_b   1.000
_cell.length_c   1.000
_cell.angle_alpha   90.00
_cell.angle_beta   90.00
_cell.angle_gamma   90.00
#
_symmetry.space_group_name_H-M   'P 1'
#
loop_
_entity.id
_entity.type
_entity.pdbx_description
1 polymer ?
#
loop_
_entity_poly.entity_id
_entity_poly.type
_entity_poly.pdbx_seq_one_letter_code
_entity_poly.pdbx_strand_id
1 'polypeptide(L)' 'MSPLDQIYAEYATARDQVLKQTHSSHVGECLDAIRPLWVAYQDKLRTLSAAEDVAPMRLSA' A
#
# COMPACT_ATOMS: atom_id res chain seq x y z
N MET A 1 -11.49 6.44 -10.91
CA MET A 1 -10.83 6.01 -9.65
C MET A 1 -9.41 6.53 -9.72
N SER A 2 -8.93 7.26 -8.72
CA SER A 2 -7.56 7.79 -8.76
C SER A 2 -6.55 6.65 -8.57
N PRO A 3 -5.29 6.80 -9.03
CA PRO A 3 -4.23 5.84 -8.75
C PRO A 3 -4.04 5.58 -7.24
N LEU A 4 -4.23 6.61 -6.41
CA LEU A 4 -4.18 6.49 -4.95
C LEU A 4 -5.30 5.60 -4.41
N ASP A 5 -6.54 5.79 -4.88
CA ASP A 5 -7.69 4.97 -4.49
C ASP A 5 -7.48 3.49 -4.86
N GLN A 6 -6.86 3.24 -6.01
CA GLN A 6 -6.55 1.90 -6.47
C GLN A 6 -5.49 1.22 -5.58
N ILE A 7 -4.40 1.92 -5.25
CA ILE A 7 -3.35 1.39 -4.35
C ILE A 7 -3.93 1.10 -2.96
N TYR A 8 -4.80 1.97 -2.44
CA TYR A 8 -5.49 1.73 -1.17
C TYR A 8 -6.43 0.52 -1.24
N ALA A 9 -7.23 0.39 -2.30
CA ALA A 9 -8.16 -0.73 -2.47
C ALA A 9 -7.44 -2.08 -2.55
N GLU A 10 -6.30 -2.14 -3.24
CA GLU A 10 -5.44 -3.32 -3.30
C GLU A 10 -4.91 -3.70 -1.91
N TYR A 11 -4.38 -2.72 -1.16
CA TYR A 11 -3.88 -2.96 0.20
C TYR A 11 -4.99 -3.42 1.14
N ALA A 12 -6.15 -2.75 1.15
CA ALA A 12 -7.28 -3.10 2.00
C ALA A 12 -7.77 -4.53 1.73
N THR A 13 -7.89 -4.90 0.45
CA THR A 13 -8.33 -6.25 0.05
C THR A 13 -7.34 -7.31 0.52
N ALA A 14 -6.04 -7.10 0.29
CA ALA A 14 -5.00 -8.05 0.71
C ALA A 14 -4.91 -8.17 2.24
N ARG A 15 -4.99 -7.04 2.96
CA ARG A 15 -4.99 -7.00 4.43
C ARG A 15 -6.13 -7.83 4.99
N ASP A 16 -7.34 -7.62 4.48
CA ASP A 16 -8.53 -8.30 4.99
C ASP A 16 -8.49 -9.81 4.70
N GLN A 17 -7.91 -10.22 3.56
CA GLN A 17 -7.68 -11.63 3.25
C GLN A 17 -6.67 -12.25 4.22
N VAL A 18 -5.53 -11.59 4.46
CA VAL A 18 -4.52 -12.08 5.39
C VAL A 18 -5.08 -12.19 6.80
N LEU A 19 -5.76 -11.16 7.31
CA LEU A 19 -6.36 -11.19 8.65
C LEU A 19 -7.40 -12.30 8.82
N LYS A 20 -8.21 -12.58 7.78
CA LYS A 20 -9.15 -13.72 7.79
C LYS A 20 -8.42 -15.07 7.87
N GLN A 21 -7.24 -15.17 7.28
CA GLN A 21 -6.43 -16.40 7.23
C GLN A 21 -5.50 -16.57 8.44
N THR A 22 -5.15 -15.49 9.16
CA THR A 22 -4.28 -15.55 10.35
C THR A 22 -4.90 -16.38 11.47
N HIS A 23 -6.23 -16.49 11.52
CA HIS A 23 -6.98 -17.26 12.54
C HIS A 23 -6.55 -16.96 13.99
N SER A 24 -6.06 -15.75 14.25
CA SER A 24 -5.60 -15.33 15.57
C SER A 24 -6.46 -14.17 16.08
N SER A 25 -6.75 -14.19 17.38
CA SER A 25 -7.30 -13.04 18.10
C SER A 25 -6.21 -12.19 18.76
N HIS A 26 -4.95 -12.60 18.70
CA HIS A 26 -3.84 -11.85 19.26
C HIS A 26 -3.43 -10.72 18.31
N VAL A 27 -3.55 -9.49 18.80
CA VAL A 27 -3.23 -8.29 18.01
C VAL A 27 -1.80 -8.32 17.45
N GLY A 28 -0.83 -8.81 18.23
CA GLY A 28 0.57 -8.91 17.79
C GLY A 28 0.74 -9.80 16.55
N GLU A 29 0.12 -10.98 16.56
CA GLU A 29 0.20 -11.93 15.44
C GLU A 29 -0.51 -11.38 14.19
N CYS A 30 -1.65 -10.72 14.36
CA CYS A 30 -2.35 -10.04 13.28
C CYS A 30 -1.51 -8.89 12.68
N LEU A 31 -0.82 -8.11 13.52
CA LEU A 31 0.06 -7.04 13.07
C LEU A 31 1.30 -7.57 12.34
N ASP A 32 1.90 -8.64 12.85
CA ASP A 32 3.04 -9.29 12.20
C ASP A 32 2.63 -9.88 10.84
N ALA A 33 1.43 -10.47 10.74
CA ALA A 33 0.90 -11.02 9.50
C ALA A 33 0.69 -9.95 8.40
N ILE A 34 0.21 -8.76 8.76
CA ILE A 34 -0.01 -7.67 7.78
C ILE A 34 1.20 -6.77 7.54
N ARG A 35 2.26 -6.87 8.37
CA ARG A 35 3.46 -6.01 8.25
C ARG A 35 4.09 -6.02 6.85
N PRO A 36 4.26 -7.17 6.17
CA PRO A 36 4.80 -7.18 4.81
C PRO A 36 3.92 -6.40 3.81
N LEU A 37 2.59 -6.48 3.97
CA LEU A 37 1.65 -5.74 3.12
C LEU A 37 1.75 -4.23 3.33
N TRP A 38 1.95 -3.80 4.57
CA TRP A 38 2.14 -2.39 4.90
C TRP A 38 3.41 -1.83 4.25
N VAL A 39 4.53 -2.57 4.30
CA VAL A 39 5.79 -2.17 3.66
C VAL A 39 5.59 -2.03 2.14
N ALA A 40 4.96 -3.01 1.49
CA ALA A 40 4.68 -2.97 0.05
C ALA A 40 3.77 -1.78 -0.33
N TYR A 41 2.77 -1.47 0.50
CA TYR A 41 1.91 -0.31 0.30
C TYR A 41 2.70 1.00 0.37
N GLN A 42 3.58 1.14 1.37
CA GLN A 42 4.46 2.32 1.49
C GLN A 42 5.42 2.48 0.31
N ASP A 43 5.96 1.39 -0.22
CA ASP A 43 6.80 1.41 -1.43
C ASP A 43 6.01 1.89 -2.66
N LYS A 44 4.77 1.40 -2.85
CA LYS A 44 3.88 1.84 -3.93
C LYS A 44 3.55 3.34 -3.81
N LEU A 45 3.24 3.82 -2.60
CA LEU A 45 3.00 5.25 -2.37
C LEU A 45 4.22 6.11 -2.68
N ARG A 46 5.42 5.69 -2.26
CA ARG A 46 6.67 6.39 -2.58
C ARG A 46 6.93 6.43 -4.08
N THR A 47 6.63 5.35 -4.78
CA THR A 47 6.79 5.28 -6.25
C THR A 47 5.80 6.20 -6.96
N LEU A 48 4.54 6.23 -6.51
CA LEU A 48 3.53 7.13 -7.06
C LEU A 48 3.92 8.59 -6.83
N SER A 49 4.30 8.94 -5.60
CA SER A 49 4.75 10.29 -5.25
C SER A 49 5.97 10.70 -6.06
N ALA A 50 6.95 9.82 -6.25
CA ALA A 50 8.12 10.10 -7.08
C ALA A 50 7.76 10.27 -8.57
N ALA A 51 6.79 9.52 -9.09
CA ALA A 51 6.32 9.67 -10.46
C ALA A 51 5.58 11.01 -10.67
N GLU A 52 4.84 11.48 -9.66
CA GLU A 52 4.20 12.80 -9.67
C GLU A 52 5.23 13.95 -9.52
N ASP A 53 6.30 13.75 -8.75
CA ASP A 53 7.38 14.75 -8.54
C ASP A 53 8.32 14.88 -9.75
N VAL A 54 8.42 13.85 -10.60
CA VAL A 54 9.18 13.89 -11.87
C VAL A 54 8.38 14.55 -13.00
N ALA A 55 7.05 14.61 -12.91
CA ALA A 55 6.18 15.19 -13.92
C ALA A 55 6.30 16.72 -14.16
N PRO A 56 6.70 17.59 -13.21
CA PRO A 56 6.88 19.02 -13.49
C PRO A 56 8.17 19.34 -14.26
N MET A 57 9.12 18.40 -14.38
CA MET A 57 10.47 18.70 -14.87
C MET A 57 10.68 18.48 -16.39
N ARG A 58 9.59 18.39 -17.18
CA ARG A 58 9.66 18.25 -18.65
C ARG A 58 8.87 19.28 -19.46
N LEU A 59 8.58 20.45 -18.89
CA LEU A 59 8.05 21.60 -19.63
C LEU A 59 8.82 22.89 -19.28
N SER A 60 10.09 22.94 -19.65
CA SER A 60 10.86 24.18 -19.79
C SER A 60 12.10 23.94 -20.65
N ALA A 61 11.92 24.01 -21.97
CA ALA A 61 12.87 24.53 -22.97
C ALA A 61 12.24 24.43 -24.36
#